data_AF-E7N7B7-F1
#
_entry.id   AF-E7N7B7-F1
#
_cell.length_a   1.000
_cell.length_b   1.000
_cell.length_c   1.000
_cell.angle_alpha   90.00
_cell.angle_beta   90.00
_cell.angle_gamma   90.00
#
_symmetry.space_group_name_H-M   'P 1'
#
loop_
_entity.id
_entity.type
_entity.pdbx_description
1 polymer ?
#
loop_
_entity_poly.entity_id
_entity_poly.type
_entity_poly.pdbx_seq_one_letter_code
_entity_poly.pdbx_strand_id
1 'polypeptide(L)' 'TVHRRGTPPSVVETDAATWLALATGRLTWQDALAGGALHASGERCDLSAYLPLVKL' A
#
# COMPACT_ATOMS: atom_id res chain seq x y z
N THR A 1 -2.83 0.07 19.79
CA THR A 1 -1.64 0.70 20.39
C THR A 1 -1.47 2.08 19.76
N VAL A 2 -1.60 3.13 20.56
CA VAL A 2 -1.62 4.54 20.15
C VAL A 2 -0.22 5.05 19.81
N HIS A 3 -0.13 5.96 18.82
CA HIS A 3 1.06 6.72 18.45
C HIS A 3 1.87 7.20 19.67
N ARG A 4 3.14 6.78 19.76
CA ARG A 4 4.16 7.48 20.54
C ARG A 4 5.17 8.08 19.56
N ARG A 5 5.57 9.32 19.83
CA ARG A 5 6.65 10.03 19.11
C ARG A 5 7.90 9.13 19.10
N GLY A 6 8.34 8.68 17.92
CA GLY A 6 9.55 7.86 17.74
C GLY A 6 9.38 6.57 16.93
N THR A 7 8.16 6.04 16.79
CA THR A 7 7.91 4.90 15.89
C THR A 7 7.55 5.41 14.50
N PRO A 8 8.24 4.98 13.41
CA PRO A 8 7.87 5.35 12.05
C PRO A 8 6.38 5.03 11.81
N PRO A 9 5.57 5.99 11.33
CA PRO A 9 4.16 5.73 11.10
C PRO A 9 4.04 4.68 9.98
N SER A 10 3.18 3.67 10.16
CA SER A 10 2.87 2.74 9.06
C SER A 10 2.02 3.49 8.04
N VAL A 11 2.67 3.91 6.96
CA VAL A 11 2.10 4.79 5.93
C VAL A 11 2.34 4.17 4.57
N VAL A 12 1.32 4.28 3.73
CA VAL A 12 1.36 3.87 2.32
C VAL A 12 0.94 5.07 1.50
N GLU A 13 1.81 5.52 0.59
CA GLU A 13 1.61 6.69 -0.27
C GLU A 13 1.69 6.28 -1.73
N THR A 14 0.72 6.74 -2.52
CA THR A 14 0.61 6.51 -3.96
C THR A 14 -0.41 7.48 -4.55
N ASP A 15 -0.47 7.60 -5.87
CA ASP A 15 -1.50 8.37 -6.55
C ASP A 15 -2.84 7.61 -6.61
N ALA A 16 -3.92 8.34 -6.92
CA ALA A 16 -5.27 7.78 -6.92
C ALA A 16 -5.47 6.66 -7.96
N ALA A 17 -4.83 6.75 -9.12
CA ALA A 17 -4.99 5.74 -10.18
C ALA A 17 -4.31 4.43 -9.78
N THR A 18 -3.10 4.51 -9.24
CA THR A 18 -2.38 3.35 -8.70
C THR A 18 -3.14 2.70 -7.55
N TRP A 19 -3.69 3.47 -6.61
CA TRP A 19 -4.53 2.93 -5.54
C TRP A 19 -5.75 2.16 -6.07
N LEU A 20 -6.48 2.72 -7.04
CA LEU A 20 -7.64 2.04 -7.62
C LEU A 20 -7.24 0.78 -8.38
N ALA A 21 -6.10 0.78 -9.09
CA ALA A 21 -5.60 -0.41 -9.78
C ALA A 21 -5.26 -1.53 -8.79
N LEU A 22 -4.64 -1.20 -7.64
CA LEU A 22 -4.37 -2.13 -6.55
C LEU A 22 -5.67 -2.67 -5.91
N ALA A 23 -6.59 -1.77 -5.55
CA ALA A 23 -7.86 -2.12 -4.91
C ALA A 23 -8.75 -3.01 -5.78
N THR A 24 -8.63 -2.88 -7.11
CA THR A 24 -9.42 -3.64 -8.10
C THR A 24 -8.69 -4.87 -8.68
N GLY A 25 -7.42 -5.07 -8.33
CA GLY A 25 -6.61 -6.21 -8.79
C GLY A 25 -6.04 -6.07 -10.20
N ARG A 26 -6.04 -4.86 -10.77
CA ARG A 26 -5.42 -4.56 -12.09
C ARG A 26 -3.92 -4.33 -12.01
N LEU A 27 -3.40 -4.07 -10.81
CA LEU A 27 -1.98 -3.93 -10.51
C LEU A 27 -1.69 -4.73 -9.24
N THR A 28 -0.55 -5.42 -9.18
CA THR A 28 -0.14 -6.14 -7.97
C THR A 28 0.65 -5.24 -7.03
N TRP A 29 0.60 -5.54 -5.73
CA TRP A 29 1.38 -4.82 -4.73
C TRP A 29 2.89 -4.85 -5.01
N GLN A 30 3.41 -6.01 -5.42
CA GLN A 30 4.83 -6.20 -5.72
C GLN A 30 5.26 -5.38 -6.94
N ASP A 31 4.45 -5.36 -8.00
CA ASP A 31 4.74 -4.57 -9.20
C ASP A 31 4.70 -3.07 -8.91
N ALA A 32 3.74 -2.62 -8.10
CA ALA A 32 3.63 -1.21 -7.71
C ALA A 32 4.84 -0.74 -6.88
N LEU A 33 5.31 -1.57 -5.94
CA LEU A 33 6.53 -1.30 -5.17
C LEU A 33 7.77 -1.30 -6.06
N ALA A 34 7.94 -2.34 -6.90
CA ALA A 34 9.11 -2.47 -7.77
C ALA A 34 9.18 -1.35 -8.82
N GLY A 35 8.02 -0.88 -9.29
CA GLY A 35 7.90 0.22 -10.24
C GLY A 35 7.98 1.62 -9.62
N GLY A 36 8.07 1.74 -8.29
CA GLY A 36 8.08 3.03 -7.59
C GLY A 36 6.75 3.79 -7.65
N ALA A 37 5.67 3.14 -8.06
CA ALA A 37 4.32 3.73 -8.07
C ALA A 37 3.71 3.77 -6.65
N LEU A 38 4.27 2.99 -5.72
CA LEU A 38 3.83 2.85 -4.35
C LEU A 38 5.02 2.99 -3.40
N HIS A 39 4.88 3.82 -2.38
CA HIS A 39 5.82 3.89 -1.27
C HIS A 39 5.15 3.40 0.01
N ALA A 40 5.78 2.44 0.68
CA ALA A 40 5.29 1.86 1.92
C ALA A 40 6.39 1.99 2.98
N SER A 41 6.07 2.62 4.11
CA SER A 41 7.01 2.88 5.20
C SER A 41 6.43 2.43 6.53
N GLY A 42 7.25 1.77 7.35
CA GLY A 42 6.86 1.24 8.66
C GLY A 42 6.65 -0.28 8.69
N GLU A 43 6.56 -0.85 9.88
CA GLU A 43 6.52 -2.32 10.06
C GLU A 43 5.21 -2.96 9.55
N ARG A 44 4.12 -2.18 9.44
CA ARG A 44 2.78 -2.68 9.11
C ARG A 44 2.20 -2.04 7.85
N CYS A 45 3.07 -1.63 6.92
CA CYS A 45 2.65 -1.02 5.67
C CYS A 45 2.44 -2.03 4.53
N ASP A 46 2.75 -3.31 4.73
CA ASP A 46 2.44 -4.34 3.74
C ASP A 46 0.94 -4.67 3.77
N LEU A 47 0.23 -4.21 2.74
CA LEU A 47 -1.19 -4.47 2.55
C LEU A 47 -1.46 -5.55 1.50
N SER A 48 -0.43 -6.20 0.95
CA SER A 48 -0.56 -7.19 -0.13
C SER A 48 -1.57 -8.28 0.18
N ALA A 49 -1.59 -8.77 1.42
CA ALA A 49 -2.50 -9.81 1.88
C ALA A 49 -3.99 -9.41 1.90
N TYR A 50 -4.29 -8.11 1.87
CA TYR A 50 -5.67 -7.58 1.92
C TYR A 50 -6.17 -7.14 0.55
N LEU A 51 -5.33 -7.16 -0.47
CA LEU A 51 -5.65 -6.73 -1.83
C LEU A 51 -5.80 -7.94 -2.76
N PRO A 52 -6.68 -7.87 -3.77
CA PRO A 52 -7.60 -6.76 -4.05
C PRO A 52 -8.83 -6.75 -3.12
N LEU A 53 -9.40 -5.57 -2.91
CA LEU A 53 -10.63 -5.40 -2.10
C LEU A 53 -11.88 -5.83 -2.88
N VAL A 54 -11.86 -5.61 -4.19
CA VAL A 54 -12.90 -6.00 -5.13
C VAL A 54 -12.23 -6.45 -6.42
N LYS A 55 -12.77 -7.47 -7.09
CA LYS A 55 -12.34 -7.83 -8.45
C LYS A 55 -13.36 -7.28 -9.42
N LEU A 56 -12.89 -6.50 -10.39
CA LEU A 56 -13.66 -5.97 -11.50
C LEU A 56 -13.29 -6.67 -12.81
#